data_AF-A0AA43BFC4-F1
#
_entry.id   AF-A0AA43BFC4-F1
#
_cell.length_a   1.000
_cell.length_b   1.000
_cell.length_c   1.000
_cell.angle_alpha   90.00
_cell.angle_beta   90.00
_cell.angle_gamma   90.00
#
_symmetry.space_group_name_H-M   'P 1'
#
loop_
_entity.id
_entity.type
_entity.pdbx_description
1 polymer ?
#
loop_
_entity_poly.entity_id
_entity_poly.type
_entity_poly.pdbx_seq_one_letter_code
_entity_poly.pdbx_strand_id
1 'polypeptide(L)'
;MSGDAIGITRTAYARFENGKSWPRPDTFEALQDYFEVFGEQLAVARQPGERATGRAEPNFDTLRADAIHDMGRYLRKCRKTKKYTLRQVAAWSGVSAAQLSRIERGECADSRIIGVVDEDKYLHKDEQRLTFTNQIIREIYHGTFIPPDEK
;
A
#
# COMPACT_ATOMS: atom_id res chain seq x y z
N MET A 1 -9.52 -14.02 9.42
CA MET A 1 -8.08 -13.95 9.77
C MET A 1 -7.48 -12.75 9.03
N SER A 2 -6.62 -11.95 9.66
CA SER A 2 -6.13 -10.68 9.08
C SER A 2 -4.61 -10.76 8.90
N GLY A 3 -4.10 -10.43 7.71
CA GLY A 3 -2.66 -10.39 7.41
C GLY A 3 -1.90 -9.23 8.07
N ASP A 4 -2.51 -8.53 9.02
CA ASP A 4 -1.89 -7.41 9.75
C ASP A 4 -0.57 -7.82 10.43
N ALA A 5 -0.42 -9.10 10.80
CA ALA A 5 0.78 -9.65 11.44
C ALA A 5 2.03 -9.68 10.55
N ILE A 6 1.86 -9.72 9.23
CA ILE A 6 2.95 -9.73 8.23
C ILE A 6 3.01 -8.40 7.46
N GLY A 7 2.35 -7.36 7.96
CA GLY A 7 2.37 -6.02 7.38
C GLY A 7 1.54 -5.86 6.10
N ILE A 8 0.65 -6.81 5.75
CA ILE A 8 -0.27 -6.66 4.62
C ILE A 8 -1.65 -6.19 5.07
N THR A 9 -2.23 -5.29 4.28
CA THR A 9 -3.58 -4.81 4.56
C THR A 9 -4.62 -5.91 4.34
N ARG A 10 -5.72 -5.90 5.09
CA ARG A 10 -6.85 -6.82 4.90
C ARG A 10 -7.40 -6.80 3.45
N THR A 11 -7.34 -5.65 2.78
CA THR A 11 -7.74 -5.51 1.38
C THR A 11 -6.79 -6.25 0.44
N ALA A 12 -5.47 -6.12 0.65
CA ALA A 12 -4.46 -6.83 -0.13
C ALA A 12 -4.59 -8.35 0.06
N TYR A 13 -4.75 -8.78 1.32
CA TYR A 13 -5.01 -10.19 1.65
C TYR A 13 -6.25 -10.75 0.92
N ALA A 14 -7.37 -10.03 0.95
CA ALA A 14 -8.57 -10.44 0.24
C ALA A 14 -8.39 -10.51 -1.29
N ARG A 15 -7.52 -9.68 -1.88
CA ARG A 15 -7.20 -9.76 -3.32
C ARG A 15 -6.35 -10.98 -3.66
N PHE A 16 -5.43 -11.39 -2.76
CA PHE A 16 -4.67 -12.62 -2.89
C PHE A 16 -5.60 -13.85 -2.82
N GLU A 17 -6.48 -13.92 -1.82
CA GLU A 17 -7.44 -15.03 -1.66
C GLU A 17 -8.35 -15.20 -2.88
N ASN A 18 -8.80 -14.09 -3.47
CA ASN A 18 -9.67 -14.12 -4.65
C ASN A 18 -8.90 -14.23 -5.98
N GLY A 19 -7.57 -14.45 -5.94
CA GLY A 19 -6.74 -14.61 -7.12
C GLY A 19 -6.69 -13.39 -8.04
N LYS A 20 -7.02 -12.20 -7.50
CA LYS A 20 -7.04 -10.90 -8.20
C LYS A 20 -5.67 -10.23 -8.24
N SER A 21 -4.78 -10.63 -7.34
CA SER A 21 -3.38 -10.22 -7.33
C SER A 21 -2.53 -11.36 -6.78
N TRP A 22 -1.24 -11.38 -7.14
CA TRP A 22 -0.27 -12.28 -6.56
C TRP A 22 0.52 -11.54 -5.47
N PRO A 23 0.75 -12.13 -4.28
CA PRO A 23 1.71 -11.58 -3.32
C PRO A 23 3.12 -11.55 -3.93
N ARG A 24 3.93 -10.57 -3.51
CA ARG A 24 5.37 -10.53 -3.84
C ARG A 24 6.09 -11.76 -3.31
N PRO A 25 7.28 -12.13 -3.80
CA PRO A 25 8.05 -13.25 -3.26
C PRO A 25 8.29 -13.14 -1.75
N ASP A 26 8.70 -11.97 -1.23
CA ASP A 26 8.91 -11.72 0.20
C ASP A 26 7.60 -11.81 1.02
N THR A 27 6.51 -11.28 0.47
CA THR A 27 5.18 -11.34 1.08
C THR A 27 4.62 -12.76 1.03
N PHE A 28 4.94 -13.51 -0.02
CA PHE A 28 4.57 -14.89 -0.21
C PHE A 28 5.33 -15.78 0.77
N GLU A 29 6.64 -15.57 0.94
CA GLU A 29 7.44 -16.20 1.98
C GLU A 29 6.90 -15.87 3.38
N ALA A 30 6.60 -14.60 3.67
CA ALA A 30 5.99 -14.22 4.94
C ALA A 30 4.60 -14.84 5.17
N LEU A 31 3.80 -15.01 4.11
CA LEU A 31 2.53 -15.72 4.15
C LEU A 31 2.73 -17.22 4.40
N GLN A 32 3.72 -17.84 3.75
CA GLN A 32 4.07 -19.25 3.94
C GLN A 32 4.50 -19.51 5.39
N ASP A 33 5.38 -18.66 5.93
CA ASP A 33 5.82 -18.72 7.32
C ASP A 33 4.65 -18.51 8.28
N TYR A 34 3.80 -17.50 8.03
CA TYR A 34 2.66 -17.16 8.91
C TYR A 34 1.60 -18.27 8.96
N PHE A 35 1.36 -18.96 7.85
CA PHE A 35 0.41 -20.07 7.79
C PHE A 35 1.05 -21.43 8.04
N GLU A 36 2.36 -21.47 8.35
CA GLU A 36 3.15 -22.70 8.51
C GLU A 36 3.02 -23.66 7.31
N VAL A 37 2.80 -23.13 6.11
CA VAL A 37 2.60 -23.92 4.88
C VAL A 37 3.84 -23.86 4.02
N PHE A 38 4.66 -24.91 4.07
CA PHE A 38 5.87 -25.04 3.27
C PHE A 38 5.68 -25.97 2.06
N GLY A 39 6.05 -25.46 0.88
CA GLY A 39 6.52 -26.18 -0.32
C GLY A 39 5.64 -27.28 -0.93
N GLU A 40 5.44 -28.38 -0.22
CA GLU A 40 4.81 -29.60 -0.75
C GLU A 40 3.29 -29.50 -0.86
N GLN A 41 2.64 -28.64 -0.05
CA GLN A 41 1.19 -28.42 -0.09
C GLN A 41 0.74 -27.34 -1.09
N LEU A 42 1.66 -26.49 -1.58
CA LEU A 42 1.36 -25.41 -2.53
C LEU A 42 1.57 -25.83 -4.00
N ALA A 43 2.22 -26.98 -4.22
CA ALA A 43 2.36 -27.58 -5.53
C ALA A 43 1.07 -28.31 -5.95
N VAL A 44 -0.06 -27.61 -6.06
CA VAL A 44 -1.11 -28.08 -6.97
C VAL A 44 -0.61 -27.76 -8.37
N ALA A 45 0.16 -28.70 -8.93
CA ALA A 45 0.44 -28.74 -10.34
C ALA A 45 -0.89 -28.62 -11.09
N ARG A 46 -0.99 -27.59 -11.94
CA ARG A 46 -2.04 -27.47 -12.96
C ARG A 46 -2.25 -28.83 -13.60
N GLN A 47 -3.48 -29.36 -13.57
CA GLN A 47 -3.75 -30.61 -14.27
C GLN A 47 -3.55 -30.37 -15.79
N PRO A 48 -2.84 -31.25 -16.50
CA PRO A 48 -2.67 -31.12 -17.95
C PRO A 48 -4.05 -31.16 -18.63
N GLY A 49 -4.50 -30.03 -19.19
CA GLY A 49 -5.78 -29.95 -19.90
C GLY A 49 -6.72 -28.82 -19.45
N GLU A 50 -6.46 -28.16 -18.32
CA GLU A 50 -7.20 -26.95 -17.97
C GLU A 50 -6.82 -25.80 -18.92
N ARG A 51 -7.70 -25.51 -19.89
CA ARG A 51 -7.61 -24.27 -20.65
C ARG A 51 -7.70 -23.11 -19.69
N ALA A 52 -6.71 -22.21 -19.74
CA ALA A 52 -6.80 -20.91 -19.09
C ALA A 52 -8.09 -20.24 -19.56
N THR A 53 -9.14 -20.28 -18.74
CA THR A 53 -10.37 -19.56 -18.99
C THR A 53 -10.05 -18.08 -18.81
N GLY A 54 -9.68 -17.44 -19.93
CA GLY A 54 -9.58 -15.98 -20.10
C GLY A 54 -9.22 -15.22 -18.83
N ARG A 55 -8.04 -15.48 -18.25
CA ARG A 55 -7.55 -14.64 -17.16
C ARG A 55 -7.06 -13.36 -17.84
N ALA A 56 -7.92 -12.34 -17.87
CA ALA A 56 -7.48 -11.00 -18.25
C ALA A 56 -6.26 -10.68 -17.38
N GLU A 57 -5.14 -10.35 -18.03
CA GLU A 57 -3.96 -9.90 -17.28
C GLU A 57 -4.39 -8.75 -16.37
N PRO A 58 -3.92 -8.72 -15.11
CA PRO A 58 -4.30 -7.66 -14.19
C PRO A 58 -4.02 -6.30 -14.82
N ASN A 59 -5.01 -5.40 -14.83
CA ASN A 59 -4.75 -4.02 -15.22
C ASN A 59 -3.92 -3.34 -14.12
N PHE A 60 -2.62 -3.26 -14.35
CA PHE A 60 -1.65 -2.73 -13.41
C PHE A 60 -1.84 -1.24 -13.07
N ASP A 61 -2.41 -0.45 -13.97
CA ASP A 61 -2.72 0.95 -13.68
C ASP A 61 -3.83 1.07 -12.63
N THR A 62 -4.82 0.16 -12.69
CA THR A 62 -5.87 0.06 -11.67
C THR A 62 -5.30 -0.38 -10.32
N LEU A 63 -4.34 -1.32 -10.30
CA LEU A 63 -3.69 -1.76 -9.07
C LEU A 63 -2.92 -0.61 -8.39
N ARG A 64 -2.21 0.20 -9.17
CA ARG A 64 -1.49 1.38 -8.67
C ARG A 64 -2.46 2.44 -8.14
N ALA A 65 -3.56 2.69 -8.83
CA ALA A 65 -4.61 3.62 -8.38
C ALA A 65 -5.24 3.17 -7.05
N ASP A 66 -5.53 1.87 -6.91
CA ASP A 66 -6.05 1.28 -5.69
C ASP A 66 -5.05 1.42 -4.52
N ALA A 67 -3.75 1.21 -4.77
CA ALA A 67 -2.71 1.40 -3.75
C ALA A 67 -2.64 2.86 -3.27
N ILE A 68 -2.72 3.83 -4.19
CA ILE A 68 -2.76 5.27 -3.84
C ILE A 68 -3.98 5.59 -2.98
N HIS A 69 -5.14 5.05 -3.33
CA HIS A 69 -6.36 5.24 -2.56
C HIS A 69 -6.24 4.67 -1.13
N ASP A 70 -5.70 3.46 -0.99
CA ASP A 70 -5.48 2.82 0.31
C ASP A 70 -4.47 3.60 1.17
N MET A 71 -3.37 4.09 0.57
CA MET A 71 -2.41 4.97 1.25
C MET A 71 -3.08 6.24 1.79
N GLY A 72 -3.92 6.91 0.99
CA GLY A 72 -4.65 8.11 1.39
C GLY A 72 -5.59 7.86 2.57
N ARG A 73 -6.34 6.75 2.51
CA ARG A 73 -7.23 6.31 3.60
C ARG A 73 -6.47 6.04 4.89
N TYR A 74 -5.30 5.41 4.79
CA TYR A 74 -4.46 5.13 5.95
C TYR A 74 -3.85 6.39 6.54
N LEU A 75 -3.33 7.31 5.71
CA LEU A 75 -2.84 8.62 6.18
C LEU A 75 -3.93 9.37 6.96
N ARG A 76 -5.17 9.38 6.47
CA ARG A 76 -6.32 9.97 7.16
C ARG A 76 -6.56 9.32 8.52
N LYS A 77 -6.45 8.00 8.62
CA LYS A 77 -6.56 7.27 9.88
C LYS A 77 -5.47 7.72 10.86
N CYS A 78 -4.20 7.69 10.46
CA CYS A 78 -3.07 8.11 11.29
C CYS A 78 -3.24 9.54 11.82
N ARG A 79 -3.59 10.49 10.94
CA ARG A 79 -3.86 11.89 11.31
C ARG A 79 -4.96 12.00 12.35
N LYS A 80 -6.09 11.32 12.14
CA LYS A 80 -7.25 11.36 13.06
C LYS A 80 -6.93 10.71 14.40
N THR A 81 -6.20 9.60 14.42
CA THR A 81 -5.78 8.93 15.67
C THR A 81 -4.91 9.84 16.54
N LYS A 82 -4.03 10.62 15.91
CA LYS A 82 -3.22 11.64 16.59
C LYS A 82 -3.94 12.98 16.83
N LYS A 83 -5.23 13.05 16.48
CA LYS A 83 -6.08 14.26 16.60
C LYS A 83 -5.57 15.49 15.84
N TYR A 84 -4.75 15.30 14.81
CA TYR A 84 -4.27 16.41 13.99
C TYR A 84 -5.34 16.88 13.00
N THR A 85 -5.49 18.19 12.84
CA THR A 85 -6.33 18.78 11.80
C THR A 85 -5.59 18.82 10.46
N LEU A 86 -6.33 18.88 9.34
CA LEU A 86 -5.71 19.11 8.02
C LEU A 86 -4.91 20.42 7.98
N ARG A 87 -5.34 21.43 8.75
CA ARG A 87 -4.72 22.75 8.78
C ARG A 87 -3.38 22.74 9.52
N GLN A 88 -3.28 21.98 10.62
CA GLN A 88 -2.02 21.75 11.31
C GLN A 88 -1.03 20.98 10.44
N VAL A 89 -1.45 19.87 9.85
CA VAL A 89 -0.58 19.09 8.94
C VAL A 89 -0.13 19.93 7.76
N ALA A 90 -1.01 20.80 7.22
CA ALA A 90 -0.64 21.73 6.17
C ALA A 90 0.44 22.73 6.61
N ALA A 91 0.28 23.30 7.81
CA ALA A 91 1.27 24.23 8.37
C ALA A 91 2.63 23.58 8.59
N TRP A 92 2.67 22.33 9.09
CA TRP A 92 3.92 21.61 9.31
C TRP A 92 4.57 21.17 7.99
N SER A 93 3.79 20.56 7.08
CA SER A 93 4.34 19.94 5.86
C SER A 93 4.58 20.91 4.68
N GLY A 94 4.00 22.12 4.73
CA GLY A 94 3.97 23.05 3.60
C GLY A 94 3.01 22.65 2.47
N VAL A 95 2.26 21.55 2.62
CA VAL A 95 1.28 21.08 1.64
C VAL A 95 -0.08 21.68 1.94
N SER A 96 -0.77 22.22 0.93
CA SER A 96 -2.07 22.85 1.16
C SER A 96 -3.10 21.87 1.76
N ALA A 97 -3.96 22.38 2.65
CA ALA A 97 -5.01 21.56 3.26
C ALA A 97 -5.97 20.93 2.22
N ALA A 98 -6.20 21.62 1.10
CA ALA A 98 -7.00 21.10 -0.01
C ALA A 98 -6.32 19.92 -0.70
N GLN A 99 -5.00 20.00 -0.92
CA GLN A 99 -4.22 18.89 -1.50
C GLN A 99 -4.16 17.70 -0.55
N LEU A 100 -3.92 17.93 0.75
CA LEU A 100 -4.00 16.87 1.77
C LEU A 100 -5.38 16.18 1.77
N SER A 101 -6.47 16.96 1.67
CA SER A 101 -7.83 16.41 1.59
C SER A 101 -8.06 15.56 0.34
N ARG A 102 -7.50 15.93 -0.82
CA ARG A 102 -7.56 15.11 -2.05
C ARG A 102 -6.75 13.83 -1.90
N ILE A 103 -5.54 13.92 -1.36
CA ILE A 103 -4.68 12.75 -1.08
C ILE A 103 -5.41 11.77 -0.14
N GLU A 104 -5.97 12.26 0.96
CA GLU A 104 -6.71 11.42 1.92
C GLU A 104 -7.96 10.72 1.36
N ARG A 105 -8.48 11.22 0.24
CA ARG A 105 -9.62 10.65 -0.50
C ARG A 105 -9.20 9.79 -1.69
N GLY A 106 -7.89 9.66 -1.96
CA GLY A 106 -7.38 8.94 -3.12
C GLY A 106 -7.61 9.66 -4.45
N GLU A 107 -7.98 10.94 -4.44
CA GLU A 107 -8.30 11.74 -5.63
C GLU A 107 -7.05 12.40 -6.25
N CYS A 108 -5.86 11.89 -5.92
CA CYS A 108 -4.59 12.47 -6.33
C CYS A 108 -3.65 11.36 -6.85
N ALA A 109 -4.05 10.73 -7.96
CA ALA A 109 -3.26 9.70 -8.63
C ALA A 109 -1.88 10.21 -9.12
N ASP A 110 -1.78 11.52 -9.39
CA ASP A 110 -0.60 12.16 -10.00
C ASP A 110 0.00 13.29 -9.15
N SER A 111 0.04 13.08 -7.83
CA SER A 111 0.66 14.06 -6.93
C SER A 111 2.17 13.86 -6.89
N ARG A 112 2.95 14.94 -7.10
CA ARG A 112 4.40 14.98 -6.79
C ARG A 112 4.75 14.55 -5.35
N ILE A 113 3.74 14.47 -4.50
CA ILE A 113 3.83 14.04 -3.10
C ILE A 113 3.90 12.51 -2.98
N ILE A 114 3.44 11.76 -3.99
CA ILE A 114 3.53 10.30 -4.05
C ILE A 114 4.68 9.94 -4.98
N GLY A 115 5.66 9.24 -4.44
CA GLY A 115 6.84 8.78 -5.16
C GLY A 115 7.01 7.27 -5.04
N VAL A 116 8.13 6.80 -5.57
CA VAL A 116 8.58 5.42 -5.47
C VAL A 116 9.73 5.38 -4.47
N VAL A 117 9.78 4.31 -3.67
CA VAL A 117 10.90 4.01 -2.77
C VAL A 117 12.18 3.90 -3.60
N ASP A 118 13.26 4.56 -3.17
CA ASP A 118 14.46 4.76 -3.99
C ASP A 118 15.10 3.43 -4.42
N GLU A 119 15.06 2.44 -3.53
CA GLU A 119 15.53 1.07 -3.73
C GLU A 119 14.79 0.35 -4.87
N ASP A 120 13.53 0.73 -5.11
CA ASP A 120 12.65 0.06 -6.06
C ASP A 120 12.64 0.76 -7.43
N LYS A 121 13.36 1.88 -7.62
CA LYS A 121 13.31 2.70 -8.85
C LYS A 121 13.63 1.95 -10.15
N TYR A 122 14.45 0.91 -10.06
CA TYR A 122 14.85 0.09 -11.20
C TYR A 122 13.89 -1.08 -11.46
N LEU A 123 12.97 -1.34 -10.55
CA LEU A 123 11.99 -2.40 -10.68
C LEU A 123 10.86 -1.99 -11.63
N HIS A 124 10.13 -2.99 -12.13
CA HIS A 124 8.92 -2.73 -12.90
C HIS A 124 7.90 -1.95 -12.07
N LYS A 125 7.07 -1.11 -12.70
CA LYS A 125 6.15 -0.18 -12.02
C LYS A 125 5.17 -0.86 -11.04
N ASP A 126 4.99 -2.17 -11.17
CA ASP A 126 4.09 -3.00 -10.35
C ASP A 126 4.78 -3.54 -9.09
N GLU A 127 6.11 -3.60 -9.12
CA GLU A 127 6.98 -4.00 -8.03
C GLU A 127 7.56 -2.79 -7.28
N GLN A 128 7.19 -1.59 -7.70
CA GLN A 128 7.60 -0.35 -7.05
C GLN A 128 6.74 -0.06 -5.82
N ARG A 129 7.34 -0.04 -4.63
CA ARG A 129 6.65 0.47 -3.43
C ARG A 129 6.45 1.96 -3.53
N LEU A 130 5.24 2.40 -3.20
CA LEU A 130 4.89 3.80 -3.13
C LEU A 130 5.27 4.39 -1.77
N THR A 131 5.68 5.65 -1.76
CA THR A 131 6.00 6.40 -0.54
C THR A 131 5.59 7.85 -0.66
N PHE A 132 5.52 8.57 0.46
CA PHE A 132 5.36 10.02 0.45
C PHE A 132 6.71 10.71 0.33
N THR A 133 6.87 11.59 -0.66
CA THR A 133 8.10 12.36 -0.88
C THR A 133 8.27 13.48 0.15
N ASN A 134 7.16 14.01 0.68
CA ASN A 134 7.19 14.97 1.78
C ASN A 134 7.47 14.26 3.11
N GLN A 135 8.58 14.63 3.75
CA GLN A 135 9.06 13.99 4.98
C GLN A 135 8.02 13.98 6.10
N ILE A 136 7.36 15.10 6.38
CA ILE A 136 6.40 15.20 7.48
C ILE A 136 5.18 14.32 7.24
N ILE A 137 4.66 14.31 6.02
CA ILE A 137 3.55 13.40 5.65
C ILE A 137 3.98 11.94 5.79
N ARG A 138 5.20 11.60 5.37
CA ARG A 138 5.77 10.26 5.52
C ARG A 138 5.89 9.85 6.99
N GLU A 139 6.39 10.73 7.85
CA GLU A 139 6.49 10.49 9.30
C GLU A 139 5.11 10.33 9.96
N ILE A 140 4.10 11.11 9.55
CA ILE A 140 2.71 10.94 10.03
C ILE A 140 2.16 9.59 9.57
N TYR A 141 2.43 9.21 8.31
CA TYR A 141 2.02 7.93 7.74
C TYR A 141 2.62 6.75 8.51
N HIS A 142 3.89 6.82 8.90
CA HIS A 142 4.55 5.81 9.72
C HIS A 142 4.28 5.95 11.23
N GLY A 143 3.55 6.99 11.66
CA GLY A 143 3.22 7.23 13.07
C GLY A 143 4.38 7.75 13.92
N THR A 144 5.49 8.15 13.30
CA THR A 144 6.73 8.60 13.95
C THR A 144 6.84 10.12 14.09
N PHE A 145 5.95 10.88 13.44
CA PHE A 145 5.97 12.35 13.51
C PHE A 145 5.71 12.86 14.92
N ILE A 146 6.55 13.81 15.35
CA ILE A 146 6.41 14.57 16.59
C ILE A 146 6.23 16.05 16.20
N PRO A 147 5.11 16.70 16.57
CA PRO A 147 4.87 18.10 16.28
C PRO A 147 6.01 18.99 16.81
N PRO A 148 6.42 20.04 16.08
CA PRO A 148 7.43 20.98 16.55
C PRO A 148 7.00 21.71 17.83
N ASP A 149 5.69 21.85 18.04
CA ASP A 149 5.07 22.49 19.21
C ASP A 149 5.13 21.61 20.48
N GLU A 150 5.51 20.33 20.35
CA GLU A 150 5.65 19.35 21.43
C GLU A 150 7.12 18.99 21.74
N LYS A 151 8.09 19.69 21.13
CA LYS A 151 9.53 19.48 21.34
C LYS A 151 10.13 20.41 22.39
#